data_AF-A0A7V4WBM4-F1
#
_entry.id   AF-A0A7V4WBM4-F1
#
_cell.length_a   1.000
_cell.length_b   1.000
_cell.length_c   1.000
_cell.angle_alpha   90.00
_cell.angle_beta   90.00
_cell.angle_gamma   90.00
#
_symmetry.space_group_name_H-M   'P 1'
#
loop_
_entity.id
_entity.type
_entity.pdbx_description
1 polymer ?
#
loop_
_entity_poly.entity_id
_entity_poly.type
_entity_poly.pdbx_seq_one_letter_code
_entity_poly.pdbx_strand_id
1 'polypeptide(L)'
;MPFVIKYVNICYMLSFAEFANAVSALSISLAGFLTTLLVLFSPRHQEHWLVPNIMAIFTGLSSAYYHFSHQSFIGLILDNLFIILLLISLEHAFLRDYKKKYYPLIIGQLIAISLFFPCLFIGGPDLANQRLILDFRCSDLFGIANGFVALWVIFLDWPNFSNSTKFFAIFGAFAAIFGGFFLNFPNETISLGFFVYHSAWHIVMALLIFYLWAFNQLRYEEETLKKLKEGLLTLDRKAVHIIRE
;
A
#
# COMPACT_ATOMS: atom_id res chain seq x y z
N MET A 1 -18.23 -36.57 23.80
CA MET A 1 -19.08 -35.38 23.62
C MET A 1 -18.35 -34.03 23.73
N PRO A 2 -17.49 -33.73 24.74
CA PRO A 2 -16.83 -32.42 24.83
C PRO A 2 -15.82 -32.15 23.70
N PHE A 3 -15.22 -33.20 23.13
CA PHE A 3 -14.28 -33.10 22.02
C PHE A 3 -14.95 -32.64 20.72
N VAL A 4 -16.12 -33.22 20.37
CA VAL A 4 -16.85 -32.87 19.13
C VAL A 4 -17.35 -31.42 19.15
N ILE A 5 -17.84 -30.95 20.31
CA ILE A 5 -18.29 -29.56 20.48
C ILE A 5 -17.12 -28.57 20.33
N LYS A 6 -15.94 -28.92 20.86
CA LYS A 6 -14.73 -28.09 20.71
C LYS A 6 -14.29 -28.00 19.25
N TYR A 7 -14.32 -29.10 18.48
CA TYR A 7 -13.95 -29.10 17.07
C TYR A 7 -14.93 -28.32 16.18
N VAL A 8 -16.24 -28.47 16.40
CA VAL A 8 -17.26 -27.72 15.64
C VAL A 8 -17.12 -26.22 15.86
N ASN A 9 -16.84 -25.79 17.10
CA ASN A 9 -16.60 -24.38 17.41
C ASN A 9 -15.31 -23.84 16.76
N ILE A 10 -14.23 -24.63 16.70
CA ILE A 10 -12.98 -24.22 16.04
C ILE A 10 -13.18 -24.08 14.52
N CYS A 11 -13.84 -25.04 13.87
CA CYS A 11 -14.12 -24.96 12.43
C CYS A 11 -15.01 -23.75 12.09
N TYR A 12 -16.03 -23.48 12.90
CA TYR A 12 -16.89 -22.30 12.71
C TYR A 12 -16.13 -20.99 12.89
N MET A 13 -15.27 -20.88 13.90
CA MET A 13 -14.44 -19.69 14.13
C MET A 13 -13.45 -19.46 12.97
N LEU A 14 -12.82 -20.51 12.46
CA LEU A 14 -11.92 -20.41 11.30
C LEU A 14 -12.66 -19.99 10.03
N SER A 15 -13.84 -20.58 9.76
CA SER A 15 -14.67 -20.17 8.62
C SER A 15 -15.14 -18.72 8.73
N PHE A 16 -15.51 -18.28 9.93
CA PHE A 16 -15.87 -16.87 10.19
C PHE A 16 -14.68 -15.94 9.99
N ALA A 17 -13.49 -16.33 10.46
CA ALA A 17 -12.29 -15.52 10.33
C ALA A 17 -11.86 -15.33 8.86
N GLU A 18 -11.87 -16.41 8.07
CA GLU A 18 -11.60 -16.32 6.62
C GLU A 18 -12.66 -15.48 5.90
N PHE A 19 -13.94 -15.61 6.28
CA PHE A 19 -14.99 -14.76 5.73
C PHE A 19 -14.77 -13.27 6.08
N ALA A 20 -14.45 -12.95 7.33
CA ALA A 20 -14.16 -11.59 7.77
C ALA A 20 -12.94 -11.01 7.05
N ASN A 21 -11.88 -11.81 6.87
CA ASN A 21 -10.69 -11.42 6.12
C ASN A 21 -11.03 -11.18 4.64
N ALA A 22 -11.81 -12.06 4.02
CA ALA A 22 -12.20 -11.90 2.62
C ALA A 22 -13.05 -10.65 2.39
N VAL A 23 -14.04 -10.40 3.25
CA VAL A 23 -14.90 -9.21 3.16
C VAL A 23 -14.12 -7.93 3.45
N SER A 24 -13.26 -7.94 4.47
CA SER A 24 -12.43 -6.77 4.79
C SER A 24 -11.39 -6.48 3.71
N ALA A 25 -10.84 -7.49 3.03
CA ALA A 25 -9.92 -7.31 1.90
C ALA A 25 -10.55 -6.49 0.75
N LEU A 26 -11.85 -6.65 0.51
CA LEU A 26 -12.59 -5.86 -0.49
C LEU A 26 -12.60 -4.35 -0.18
N SER A 27 -12.36 -3.94 1.08
CA SER A 27 -12.20 -2.52 1.42
C SER A 27 -10.97 -1.90 0.75
N ILE A 28 -9.89 -2.67 0.55
CA ILE A 28 -8.70 -2.24 -0.19
C ILE A 28 -9.09 -1.98 -1.65
N SER A 29 -9.86 -2.90 -2.25
CA SER A 29 -10.32 -2.75 -3.63
C SER A 29 -11.24 -1.56 -3.80
N LEU A 30 -12.17 -1.36 -2.85
CA LEU A 30 -13.07 -0.22 -2.85
C LEU A 30 -12.30 1.09 -2.70
N ALA A 31 -11.31 1.16 -1.81
CA ALA A 31 -10.44 2.31 -1.68
C ALA A 31 -9.68 2.61 -2.98
N GLY A 32 -9.06 1.59 -3.60
CA GLY A 32 -8.39 1.75 -4.89
C GLY A 32 -9.32 2.20 -6.01
N PHE A 33 -10.55 1.70 -6.05
CA PHE A 33 -11.56 2.13 -7.02
C PHE A 33 -11.97 3.59 -6.80
N LEU A 34 -12.27 3.96 -5.55
CA LEU A 34 -12.65 5.33 -5.21
C LEU A 34 -11.51 6.31 -5.47
N THR A 35 -10.27 6.00 -5.09
CA THR A 35 -9.13 6.86 -5.41
C THR A 35 -8.85 6.92 -6.91
N THR A 36 -9.06 5.84 -7.66
CA THR A 36 -9.00 5.89 -9.14
C THR A 36 -10.00 6.91 -9.70
N LEU A 37 -11.26 6.85 -9.26
CA LEU A 37 -12.28 7.83 -9.68
C LEU A 37 -11.86 9.25 -9.30
N LEU A 38 -11.39 9.45 -8.07
CA LEU A 38 -10.94 10.76 -7.60
C LEU A 38 -9.75 11.29 -8.41
N VAL A 39 -8.81 10.43 -8.84
CA VAL A 39 -7.71 10.82 -9.74
C VAL A 39 -8.25 11.22 -11.11
N LEU A 40 -9.19 10.46 -11.68
CA LEU A 40 -9.78 10.76 -12.99
C LEU A 40 -10.58 12.06 -13.01
N PHE A 41 -11.22 12.42 -11.89
CA PHE A 41 -12.01 13.65 -11.77
C PHE A 41 -11.23 14.83 -11.18
N SER A 42 -10.02 14.62 -10.66
CA SER A 42 -9.19 15.70 -10.12
C SER A 42 -8.34 16.34 -11.23
N PRO A 43 -8.55 17.61 -11.58
CA PRO A 43 -7.87 18.25 -12.71
C PRO A 43 -6.36 18.48 -12.50
N ARG A 44 -5.84 18.18 -11.30
CA ARG A 44 -4.44 18.46 -10.92
C ARG A 44 -3.65 17.20 -10.56
N HIS A 45 -4.29 16.04 -10.60
CA HIS A 45 -3.63 14.80 -10.25
C HIS A 45 -2.85 14.24 -11.45
N GLN A 46 -1.65 13.69 -11.22
CA GLN A 46 -0.86 13.12 -12.30
C GLN A 46 -1.34 11.71 -12.67
N GLU A 47 -1.42 11.41 -13.96
CA GLU A 47 -1.95 10.15 -14.51
C GLU A 47 -1.16 8.91 -14.10
N HIS A 48 0.14 9.05 -13.83
CA HIS A 48 0.99 7.91 -13.42
C HIS A 48 0.60 7.32 -12.07
N TRP A 49 -0.24 8.00 -11.31
CA TRP A 49 -0.84 7.49 -10.07
C TRP A 49 -2.07 6.60 -10.29
N LEU A 50 -2.57 6.47 -11.52
CA LEU A 50 -3.60 5.49 -11.82
C LEU A 50 -3.10 4.05 -11.59
N VAL A 51 -1.83 3.80 -11.90
CA VAL A 51 -1.22 2.46 -11.75
C VAL A 51 -1.29 1.95 -10.31
N PRO A 52 -0.81 2.66 -9.28
CA PRO A 52 -0.93 2.18 -7.90
C PRO A 52 -2.38 2.03 -7.44
N ASN A 53 -3.31 2.88 -7.88
CA ASN A 53 -4.72 2.70 -7.52
C ASN A 53 -5.34 1.45 -8.16
N ILE A 54 -4.97 1.13 -9.41
CA ILE A 54 -5.38 -0.11 -10.08
C ILE A 54 -4.75 -1.33 -9.40
N MET A 55 -3.47 -1.26 -9.02
CA MET A 55 -2.83 -2.34 -8.27
C MET A 55 -3.47 -2.57 -6.91
N ALA A 56 -3.97 -1.51 -6.24
CA ALA A 56 -4.74 -1.64 -5.01
C ALA A 56 -6.07 -2.38 -5.21
N ILE A 57 -6.75 -2.15 -6.35
CA ILE A 57 -7.95 -2.91 -6.72
C ILE A 57 -7.62 -4.41 -6.78
N PHE A 58 -6.58 -4.77 -7.53
CA PHE A 58 -6.19 -6.18 -7.66
C PHE A 58 -5.70 -6.79 -6.35
N THR A 59 -5.01 -6.01 -5.51
CA THR A 59 -4.55 -6.45 -4.19
C THR A 59 -5.71 -6.88 -3.30
N GLY A 60 -6.77 -6.07 -3.20
CA GLY A 60 -7.93 -6.46 -2.40
C GLY A 60 -8.69 -7.66 -2.98
N LEU A 61 -8.75 -7.78 -4.31
CA LEU A 61 -9.41 -8.92 -4.97
C LEU A 61 -8.62 -10.22 -4.79
N SER A 62 -7.29 -10.17 -4.91
CA SER A 62 -6.42 -11.34 -4.71
C SER A 62 -6.42 -11.78 -3.26
N SER A 63 -6.38 -10.84 -2.32
CA SER A 63 -6.48 -11.13 -0.89
C SER A 63 -7.84 -11.77 -0.55
N ALA A 64 -8.94 -11.20 -1.07
CA ALA A 64 -10.26 -11.80 -0.91
C ALA A 64 -10.33 -13.23 -1.48
N TYR A 65 -9.74 -13.45 -2.66
CA TYR A 65 -9.65 -14.79 -3.26
C TYR A 65 -8.80 -15.75 -2.42
N TYR A 66 -7.66 -15.31 -1.87
CA TYR A 66 -6.83 -16.12 -0.99
C TYR A 66 -7.63 -16.64 0.21
N HIS A 67 -8.40 -15.78 0.87
CA HIS A 67 -9.23 -16.15 2.01
C HIS A 67 -10.44 -17.01 1.62
N PHE A 68 -11.16 -16.68 0.54
CA PHE A 68 -12.28 -17.50 0.04
C PHE A 68 -11.85 -18.88 -0.45
N SER A 69 -10.62 -19.01 -0.95
CA SER A 69 -10.04 -20.29 -1.38
C SER A 69 -9.46 -21.11 -0.23
N HIS A 70 -9.75 -20.72 1.02
CA HIS A 70 -9.20 -21.35 2.23
C HIS A 70 -7.66 -21.41 2.20
N GLN A 71 -7.04 -20.30 1.84
CA GLN A 71 -5.60 -20.12 1.80
C GLN A 71 -4.88 -21.03 0.79
N SER A 72 -5.49 -21.24 -0.39
CA SER A 72 -4.87 -22.03 -1.46
C SER A 72 -3.50 -21.47 -1.87
N PHE A 73 -2.60 -22.36 -2.34
CA PHE A 73 -1.27 -21.95 -2.80
C PHE A 73 -1.31 -20.93 -3.93
N ILE A 74 -2.23 -21.08 -4.89
CA ILE A 74 -2.43 -20.09 -5.97
C ILE A 74 -2.90 -18.76 -5.39
N GLY A 75 -3.85 -18.79 -4.45
CA GLY A 75 -4.29 -17.61 -3.72
C GLY A 75 -3.13 -16.90 -3.02
N LEU A 76 -2.26 -17.65 -2.34
CA LEU A 76 -1.08 -17.11 -1.66
C LEU A 76 -0.14 -16.40 -2.63
N ILE A 77 0.13 -17.01 -3.79
CA ILE A 77 0.98 -16.41 -4.81
C ILE A 77 0.38 -15.11 -5.33
N LEU A 78 -0.91 -15.14 -5.70
CA LEU A 78 -1.60 -13.96 -6.24
C LEU A 78 -1.64 -12.82 -5.22
N ASP A 79 -1.96 -13.13 -3.97
CA ASP A 79 -2.03 -12.15 -2.89
C ASP A 79 -0.69 -11.43 -2.69
N ASN A 80 0.39 -12.20 -2.53
CA ASN A 80 1.73 -11.63 -2.39
C ASN A 80 2.18 -10.87 -3.64
N LEU A 81 1.85 -11.37 -4.84
CA LEU A 81 2.19 -10.71 -6.10
C LEU A 81 1.58 -9.33 -6.19
N PHE A 82 0.28 -9.18 -5.94
CA PHE A 82 -0.37 -7.89 -6.08
C PHE A 82 -0.01 -6.91 -4.97
N ILE A 83 0.21 -7.38 -3.73
CA ILE A 83 0.78 -6.54 -2.66
C ILE A 83 2.14 -5.96 -3.09
N ILE A 84 3.01 -6.81 -3.62
CA ILE A 84 4.36 -6.40 -4.04
C ILE A 84 4.29 -5.44 -5.24
N LEU A 85 3.46 -5.73 -6.24
CA LEU A 85 3.27 -4.85 -7.41
C LEU A 85 2.69 -3.49 -7.00
N LEU A 86 1.77 -3.46 -6.05
CA LEU A 86 1.24 -2.22 -5.48
C LEU A 86 2.37 -1.38 -4.87
N LEU A 87 3.19 -1.95 -3.99
CA LEU A 87 4.29 -1.25 -3.35
C LEU A 87 5.32 -0.73 -4.36
N ILE A 88 5.73 -1.54 -5.35
CA ILE A 88 6.63 -1.08 -6.42
C ILE A 88 6.00 0.06 -7.22
N SER A 89 4.72 -0.05 -7.57
CA SER A 89 4.05 0.98 -8.35
C SER A 89 3.95 2.31 -7.60
N LEU A 90 3.79 2.27 -6.27
CA LEU A 90 3.86 3.45 -5.40
C LEU A 90 5.26 4.07 -5.42
N GLU A 91 6.30 3.26 -5.20
CA GLU A 91 7.70 3.72 -5.27
C GLU A 91 8.01 4.38 -6.62
N HIS A 92 7.58 3.75 -7.72
CA HIS A 92 7.76 4.28 -9.06
C HIS A 92 7.03 5.61 -9.25
N ALA A 93 5.78 5.70 -8.80
CA ALA A 93 4.99 6.92 -8.90
C ALA A 93 5.66 8.08 -8.16
N PHE A 94 6.11 7.86 -6.93
CA PHE A 94 6.83 8.86 -6.14
C PHE A 94 8.19 9.24 -6.73
N LEU A 95 8.99 8.26 -7.18
CA LEU A 95 10.32 8.55 -7.73
C LEU A 95 10.27 9.27 -9.09
N ARG A 96 9.20 9.05 -9.87
CA ARG A 96 8.91 9.84 -11.06
C ARG A 96 8.71 11.33 -10.71
N ASP A 97 8.18 11.62 -9.52
CA ASP A 97 7.96 12.98 -9.05
C ASP A 97 9.20 13.62 -8.38
N TYR A 98 10.02 12.87 -7.62
CA TYR A 98 11.06 13.46 -6.75
C TYR A 98 12.47 13.57 -7.34
N LYS A 99 12.84 12.77 -8.36
CA LYS A 99 14.05 12.83 -9.24
C LYS A 99 14.50 11.43 -9.61
N LYS A 100 14.78 11.22 -10.90
CA LYS A 100 15.17 9.93 -11.50
C LYS A 100 16.45 9.27 -10.95
N LYS A 101 17.22 9.94 -10.08
CA LYS A 101 18.50 9.44 -9.54
C LYS A 101 18.35 8.14 -8.74
N TYR A 102 17.17 7.87 -8.18
CA TYR A 102 16.91 6.69 -7.35
C TYR A 102 16.32 5.50 -8.11
N TYR A 103 16.16 5.59 -9.44
CA TYR A 103 15.69 4.48 -10.28
C TYR A 103 16.51 3.18 -10.15
N PRO A 104 17.84 3.21 -9.94
CA PRO A 104 18.62 1.99 -9.71
C PRO A 104 18.17 1.19 -8.48
N LEU A 105 17.64 1.85 -7.45
CA LEU A 105 17.10 1.18 -6.26
C LEU A 105 15.83 0.38 -6.61
N ILE A 106 14.90 0.98 -7.37
CA ILE A 106 13.70 0.30 -7.88
C ILE A 106 14.10 -0.89 -8.75
N ILE A 107 15.06 -0.71 -9.66
CA ILE A 107 15.52 -1.80 -10.54
C ILE A 107 16.11 -2.94 -9.68
N GLY A 108 16.89 -2.63 -8.64
CA GLY A 108 17.39 -3.61 -7.69
C GLY A 108 16.28 -4.36 -6.95
N GLN A 109 15.23 -3.66 -6.49
CA GLN A 109 14.06 -4.27 -5.86
C GLN A 109 13.28 -5.15 -6.83
N LEU A 110 13.04 -4.66 -8.06
CA LEU A 110 12.39 -5.43 -9.13
C LEU A 110 13.15 -6.73 -9.42
N ILE A 111 14.49 -6.68 -9.47
CA ILE A 111 15.33 -7.87 -9.63
C ILE A 111 15.18 -8.80 -8.42
N ALA A 112 15.28 -8.29 -7.19
CA ALA A 112 15.12 -9.11 -5.99
C ALA A 112 13.76 -9.82 -5.92
N ILE A 113 12.69 -9.12 -6.31
CA ILE A 113 11.32 -9.64 -6.36
C ILE A 113 11.15 -10.66 -7.49
N SER A 114 11.70 -10.39 -8.66
CA SER A 114 11.66 -11.32 -9.80
C SER A 114 12.56 -12.54 -9.60
N LEU A 115 13.45 -12.54 -8.61
CA LEU A 115 14.15 -13.74 -8.12
C LEU A 115 13.34 -14.47 -7.04
N PHE A 116 12.58 -13.74 -6.21
CA PHE A 116 11.75 -14.31 -5.14
C PHE A 116 10.62 -15.20 -5.67
N PHE A 117 9.87 -14.74 -6.69
CA PHE A 117 8.74 -15.51 -7.23
C PHE A 117 9.16 -16.86 -7.84
N PRO A 118 10.18 -16.95 -8.72
CA PRO A 118 10.68 -18.23 -9.21
C PRO A 118 11.13 -19.17 -8.08
N CYS A 119 11.75 -18.66 -7.02
CA CYS A 119 12.11 -19.47 -5.86
C CYS A 119 10.88 -20.07 -5.16
N LEU A 120 9.77 -19.32 -5.07
CA LEU A 120 8.50 -19.86 -4.55
C LEU A 120 7.88 -20.91 -5.48
N PHE A 121 7.92 -20.68 -6.81
CA PHE A 121 7.40 -21.66 -7.78
C PHE A 121 8.23 -22.95 -7.82
N ILE A 122 9.55 -22.86 -7.68
CA ILE A 122 10.46 -24.01 -7.69
C ILE A 122 10.43 -24.75 -6.34
N GLY A 123 10.37 -24.02 -5.23
CA GLY A 123 10.34 -24.58 -3.88
C GLY A 123 8.98 -25.14 -3.45
N GLY A 124 7.91 -24.77 -4.14
CA GLY A 124 6.57 -25.28 -3.89
C GLY A 124 5.91 -24.75 -2.61
N PRO A 125 4.76 -25.33 -2.22
CA PRO A 125 3.93 -24.82 -1.13
C PRO A 125 4.62 -24.89 0.25
N ASP A 126 5.49 -25.86 0.46
CA ASP A 126 6.19 -26.04 1.74
C ASP A 126 7.18 -24.90 2.00
N LEU A 127 7.95 -24.50 0.97
CA LEU A 127 8.88 -23.37 1.07
C LEU A 127 8.11 -22.05 1.21
N ALA A 128 7.00 -21.89 0.49
CA ALA A 128 6.18 -20.67 0.54
C ALA A 128 5.50 -20.47 1.91
N ASN A 129 5.14 -21.55 2.59
CA ASN A 129 4.56 -21.51 3.93
C ASN A 129 5.59 -21.60 5.05
N GLN A 130 6.88 -21.70 4.73
CA GLN A 130 7.92 -21.78 5.74
C GLN A 130 7.94 -20.50 6.57
N ARG A 131 7.65 -20.66 7.86
CA ARG A 131 7.73 -19.60 8.85
C ARG A 131 9.14 -19.53 9.43
N LEU A 132 9.68 -18.32 9.51
CA LEU A 132 11.03 -18.02 9.94
C LEU A 132 10.98 -17.36 11.33
N ILE A 133 11.77 -16.31 11.53
CA ILE A 133 11.88 -15.57 12.79
C ILE A 133 10.52 -14.95 13.14
N LEU A 134 10.08 -15.11 14.39
CA LEU A 134 8.83 -14.53 14.92
C LEU A 134 7.58 -14.94 14.13
N ASP A 135 7.57 -16.11 13.51
CA ASP A 135 6.43 -16.70 12.79
C ASP A 135 6.06 -16.02 11.46
N PHE A 136 6.95 -15.14 10.94
CA PHE A 136 6.82 -14.51 9.64
C PHE A 136 7.20 -15.46 8.51
N ARG A 137 6.44 -15.46 7.40
CA ARG A 137 6.90 -16.11 6.16
C ARG A 137 7.93 -15.24 5.46
N CYS A 138 8.72 -15.87 4.59
CA CYS A 138 9.68 -15.13 3.77
C CYS A 138 8.98 -14.00 2.97
N SER A 139 7.79 -14.27 2.43
CA SER A 139 6.99 -13.27 1.70
C SER A 139 6.55 -12.10 2.57
N ASP A 140 6.21 -12.33 3.84
CA ASP A 140 5.80 -11.28 4.77
C ASP A 140 6.99 -10.33 5.05
N LEU A 141 8.19 -10.89 5.23
CA LEU A 141 9.43 -10.10 5.42
C LEU A 141 9.78 -9.27 4.18
N PHE A 142 9.61 -9.84 2.98
CA PHE A 142 9.78 -9.09 1.73
C PHE A 142 8.77 -7.95 1.61
N GLY A 143 7.49 -8.21 1.92
CA GLY A 143 6.45 -7.19 1.93
C GLY A 143 6.76 -6.05 2.90
N ILE A 144 7.25 -6.37 4.11
CA ILE A 144 7.65 -5.37 5.11
C ILE A 144 8.85 -4.56 4.66
N ALA A 145 9.90 -5.22 4.16
CA ALA A 145 11.08 -4.52 3.64
C ALA A 145 10.70 -3.56 2.51
N ASN A 146 9.85 -4.01 1.58
CA ASN A 146 9.36 -3.18 0.49
C ASN A 146 8.47 -2.03 1.00
N GLY A 147 7.64 -2.28 2.01
CA GLY A 147 6.84 -1.26 2.68
C GLY A 147 7.72 -0.16 3.29
N PHE A 148 8.85 -0.51 3.93
CA PHE A 148 9.80 0.48 4.45
C PHE A 148 10.46 1.30 3.35
N VAL A 149 10.77 0.71 2.20
CA VAL A 149 11.33 1.46 1.06
C VAL A 149 10.29 2.41 0.47
N ALA A 150 9.05 1.93 0.26
CA ALA A 150 7.94 2.78 -0.17
C ALA A 150 7.72 3.97 0.78
N LEU A 151 7.74 3.74 2.09
CA LEU A 151 7.68 4.81 3.08
C LEU A 151 8.88 5.76 2.96
N TRP A 152 10.11 5.25 2.93
CA TRP A 152 11.31 6.07 2.81
C TRP A 152 11.26 7.00 1.59
N VAL A 153 10.76 6.48 0.45
CA VAL A 153 10.59 7.26 -0.78
C VAL A 153 9.64 8.45 -0.59
N ILE A 154 8.55 8.29 0.20
CA ILE A 154 7.63 9.40 0.54
C ILE A 154 8.37 10.54 1.23
N PHE A 155 9.31 10.21 2.12
CA PHE A 155 10.04 11.19 2.93
C PHE A 155 11.25 11.83 2.21
N LEU A 156 11.56 11.45 0.96
CA LEU A 156 12.72 12.00 0.23
C LEU A 156 12.65 13.51 0.01
N ASP A 157 11.45 14.07 -0.10
CA ASP A 157 11.24 15.51 -0.34
C ASP A 157 10.66 16.23 0.89
N TRP A 158 10.82 15.62 2.08
CA TRP A 158 10.29 16.12 3.35
C TRP A 158 10.53 17.62 3.63
N PRO A 159 11.71 18.21 3.35
CA PRO A 159 11.93 19.63 3.60
C PRO A 159 11.01 20.56 2.79
N ASN A 160 10.55 20.10 1.62
CA ASN A 160 9.72 20.89 0.71
C ASN A 160 8.22 20.75 0.95
N PHE A 161 7.80 19.82 1.81
CA PHE A 161 6.38 19.63 2.15
C PHE A 161 5.86 20.72 3.10
N SER A 162 4.61 21.16 2.86
CA SER A 162 3.88 21.94 3.85
C SER A 162 3.57 21.15 5.11
N ASN A 163 3.08 21.82 6.16
CA ASN A 163 2.63 21.16 7.38
C ASN A 163 1.45 20.20 7.13
N SER A 164 0.54 20.53 6.20
CA SER A 164 -0.59 19.67 5.86
C SER A 164 -0.11 18.40 5.14
N THR A 165 0.77 18.54 4.15
CA THR A 165 1.37 17.42 3.42
C THR A 165 2.17 16.52 4.37
N LYS A 166 2.94 17.11 5.30
CA LYS A 166 3.66 16.38 6.35
C LYS A 166 2.73 15.61 7.28
N PHE A 167 1.60 16.19 7.66
CA PHE A 167 0.60 15.54 8.50
C PHE A 167 0.08 14.25 7.83
N PHE A 168 -0.32 14.31 6.55
CA PHE A 168 -0.79 13.13 5.82
C PHE A 168 0.32 12.09 5.58
N ALA A 169 1.56 12.51 5.34
CA ALA A 169 2.69 11.58 5.23
C ALA A 169 2.95 10.84 6.55
N ILE A 170 2.91 11.54 7.69
CA ILE A 170 3.06 10.92 9.02
C ILE A 170 1.93 9.94 9.29
N PHE A 171 0.67 10.34 9.04
CA PHE A 171 -0.48 9.45 9.23
C PHE A 171 -0.41 8.22 8.32
N GLY A 172 0.00 8.38 7.06
CA GLY A 172 0.25 7.27 6.15
C GLY A 172 1.36 6.34 6.67
N ALA A 173 2.46 6.90 7.17
CA ALA A 173 3.54 6.10 7.76
C ALA A 173 3.09 5.32 8.99
N PHE A 174 2.32 5.94 9.89
CA PHE A 174 1.73 5.22 11.01
C PHE A 174 0.78 4.12 10.55
N ALA A 175 -0.12 4.40 9.61
CA ALA A 175 -1.02 3.39 9.05
C ALA A 175 -0.24 2.20 8.45
N ALA A 176 0.82 2.45 7.69
CA ALA A 176 1.66 1.40 7.12
C ALA A 176 2.36 0.56 8.22
N ILE A 177 2.92 1.20 9.25
CA ILE A 177 3.59 0.51 10.36
C ILE A 177 2.58 -0.33 11.15
N PHE A 178 1.45 0.25 11.57
CA PHE A 178 0.38 -0.46 12.26
C PHE A 178 -0.16 -1.61 11.42
N GLY A 179 -0.31 -1.39 10.11
CA GLY A 179 -0.72 -2.41 9.18
C GLY A 179 0.26 -3.59 9.13
N GLY A 180 1.57 -3.32 9.02
CA GLY A 180 2.59 -4.37 9.05
C GLY A 180 2.60 -5.19 10.34
N PHE A 181 2.27 -4.58 11.48
CA PHE A 181 2.04 -5.32 12.73
C PHE A 181 0.82 -6.24 12.61
N PHE A 182 -0.30 -5.77 12.08
CA PHE A 182 -1.54 -6.55 11.97
C PHE A 182 -1.50 -7.69 10.96
N LEU A 183 -0.65 -7.57 9.92
CA LEU A 183 -0.48 -8.59 8.88
C LEU A 183 -0.15 -9.98 9.46
N ASN A 184 0.60 -10.05 10.56
CA ASN A 184 1.23 -11.29 11.04
C ASN A 184 0.50 -11.97 12.19
N PHE A 185 -0.59 -11.38 12.69
CA PHE A 185 -1.36 -12.03 13.73
C PHE A 185 -2.16 -13.19 13.15
N PRO A 186 -2.06 -14.40 13.73
CA PRO A 186 -2.82 -15.54 13.27
C PRO A 186 -4.32 -15.29 13.47
N ASN A 187 -5.14 -15.87 12.59
CA ASN A 187 -6.60 -15.72 12.59
C ASN A 187 -7.28 -16.20 13.89
N GLU A 188 -6.58 -16.98 14.70
CA GLU A 188 -7.01 -17.41 16.03
C GLU A 188 -6.95 -16.28 17.07
N THR A 189 -6.26 -15.19 16.74
CA THR A 189 -6.15 -14.00 17.58
C THR A 189 -7.29 -13.05 17.20
N ILE A 190 -8.26 -12.88 18.12
CA ILE A 190 -9.37 -11.94 17.98
C ILE A 190 -9.03 -10.65 18.75
N SER A 191 -9.26 -9.49 18.15
CA SER A 191 -9.14 -8.18 18.82
C SER A 191 -10.49 -7.44 18.86
N LEU A 192 -10.65 -6.56 19.85
CA LEU A 192 -11.81 -5.65 19.98
C LEU A 192 -13.19 -6.36 19.97
N GLY A 193 -13.22 -7.64 20.39
CA GLY A 193 -14.46 -8.42 20.55
C GLY A 193 -15.16 -8.87 19.26
N PHE A 194 -14.82 -8.31 18.10
CA PHE A 194 -15.55 -8.55 16.84
C PHE A 194 -14.67 -8.73 15.58
N PHE A 195 -13.41 -8.27 15.57
CA PHE A 195 -12.56 -8.33 14.36
C PHE A 195 -11.33 -9.23 14.58
N VAL A 196 -11.07 -10.10 13.60
CA VAL A 196 -9.80 -10.82 13.49
C VAL A 196 -8.69 -9.80 13.21
N TYR A 197 -7.54 -9.91 13.87
CA TYR A 197 -6.44 -8.94 13.69
C TYR A 197 -6.03 -8.77 12.21
N HIS A 198 -6.04 -9.85 11.45
CA HIS A 198 -5.74 -9.81 10.01
C HIS A 198 -6.79 -9.01 9.19
N SER A 199 -8.05 -9.00 9.62
CA SER A 199 -9.07 -8.14 8.99
C SER A 199 -8.80 -6.66 9.26
N ALA A 200 -8.24 -6.32 10.42
CA ALA A 200 -7.86 -4.94 10.73
C ALA A 200 -6.73 -4.43 9.82
N TRP A 201 -5.81 -5.31 9.40
CA TRP A 201 -4.81 -4.99 8.39
C TRP A 201 -5.46 -4.47 7.09
N HIS A 202 -6.49 -5.16 6.58
CA HIS A 202 -7.15 -4.73 5.35
C HIS A 202 -7.79 -3.34 5.45
N ILE A 203 -8.44 -3.05 6.59
CA ILE A 203 -9.05 -1.74 6.84
C ILE A 203 -7.98 -0.65 6.93
N VAL A 204 -6.88 -0.92 7.64
CA VAL A 204 -5.76 0.02 7.76
C VAL A 204 -5.10 0.27 6.39
N MET A 205 -4.97 -0.76 5.56
CA MET A 205 -4.45 -0.63 4.20
C MET A 205 -5.38 0.19 3.30
N ALA A 206 -6.69 -0.01 3.40
CA ALA A 206 -7.68 0.81 2.69
C ALA A 206 -7.60 2.28 3.10
N LEU A 207 -7.46 2.57 4.40
CA LEU A 207 -7.25 3.94 4.91
C LEU A 207 -5.94 4.53 4.42
N LEU A 208 -4.86 3.75 4.39
CA LEU A 208 -3.57 4.16 3.85
C LEU A 208 -3.69 4.60 2.39
N ILE A 209 -4.41 3.86 1.55
CA ILE A 209 -4.64 4.22 0.14
C ILE A 209 -5.32 5.60 0.03
N PHE A 210 -6.33 5.87 0.85
CA PHE A 210 -6.96 7.19 0.91
C PHE A 210 -6.01 8.29 1.40
N TYR A 211 -5.21 8.03 2.43
CA TYR A 211 -4.25 9.00 2.93
C TYR A 211 -3.15 9.30 1.90
N LEU A 212 -2.70 8.30 1.14
CA LEU A 212 -1.74 8.49 0.06
C LEU A 212 -2.34 9.33 -1.07
N TRP A 213 -3.60 9.10 -1.43
CA TRP A 213 -4.31 9.96 -2.39
C TRP A 213 -4.41 11.41 -1.89
N ALA A 214 -4.84 11.62 -0.64
CA ALA A 214 -4.98 12.96 -0.06
C ALA A 214 -3.64 13.69 0.05
N PHE A 215 -2.60 12.99 0.52
CA PHE A 215 -1.21 13.45 0.51
C PHE A 215 -0.82 13.95 -0.89
N ASN A 216 -1.11 13.15 -1.91
CA ASN A 216 -0.69 13.43 -3.26
C ASN A 216 -1.43 14.62 -3.88
N GLN A 217 -2.74 14.72 -3.62
CA GLN A 217 -3.55 15.87 -4.03
C GLN A 217 -2.98 17.18 -3.46
N LEU A 218 -2.71 17.22 -2.15
CA LEU A 218 -2.17 18.41 -1.48
C LEU A 218 -0.81 18.81 -2.05
N ARG A 219 0.07 17.84 -2.29
CA ARG A 219 1.39 18.07 -2.87
C ARG A 219 1.33 18.77 -4.23
N TYR A 220 0.45 18.32 -5.13
CA TYR A 220 0.32 18.93 -6.45
C TYR A 220 -0.37 20.31 -6.43
N GLU A 221 -1.32 20.51 -5.52
CA GLU A 221 -1.92 21.84 -5.31
C GLU A 221 -0.88 22.86 -4.83
N GLU A 222 -0.04 22.46 -3.88
CA GLU A 222 1.05 23.28 -3.35
C GLU A 222 2.09 23.62 -4.42
N GLU A 223 2.51 22.64 -5.22
CA GLU A 223 3.44 22.86 -6.32
C GLU A 223 2.88 23.83 -7.37
N THR A 224 1.60 23.70 -7.69
CA THR A 224 0.90 24.61 -8.61
C THR A 224 0.86 26.03 -8.07
N LEU A 225 0.50 26.19 -6.78
CA LEU A 225 0.49 27.50 -6.11
C LEU A 225 1.88 28.13 -6.07
N LYS A 226 2.93 27.34 -5.83
CA LYS A 226 4.31 27.83 -5.82
C LYS A 226 4.72 28.35 -7.19
N LYS A 227 4.46 27.58 -8.26
CA LYS A 227 4.74 27.99 -9.66
C LYS A 227 3.97 29.25 -10.06
N LEU A 228 2.71 29.38 -9.65
CA LEU A 228 1.92 30.59 -9.89
C LEU A 228 2.50 31.82 -9.20
N LYS A 229 2.91 31.70 -7.92
CA LYS A 229 3.55 32.79 -7.18
C LYS A 229 4.88 33.22 -7.80
N GLU A 230 5.72 32.26 -8.17
CA GLU A 230 6.99 32.53 -8.85
C GLU A 230 6.74 33.22 -10.20
N GLY A 231 5.76 32.76 -10.99
CA GLY A 231 5.37 33.41 -12.25
C GLY A 231 4.92 34.85 -12.06
N LEU A 232 4.06 35.12 -11.07
CA LEU A 232 3.59 36.48 -10.75
C LEU A 232 4.74 37.41 -10.33
N LEU A 233 5.65 36.94 -9.48
CA LEU A 233 6.84 37.70 -9.08
C LEU A 233 7.76 38.00 -10.28
N THR A 234 7.82 37.11 -11.25
CA THR A 234 8.64 37.29 -12.45
C THR A 234 8.01 38.32 -13.40
N LEU A 235 6.69 38.32 -13.52
CA LEU A 235 5.93 39.31 -14.29
C LEU A 235 6.03 40.71 -13.67
N ASP A 236 5.91 40.81 -12.34
CA ASP A 236 6.04 42.09 -11.62
C ASP A 236 7.44 42.71 -11.81
N ARG A 237 8.50 41.90 -11.69
CA ARG A 237 9.87 42.35 -11.98
C ARG A 237 10.05 42.84 -13.43
N LYS A 238 9.42 42.18 -14.40
CA LYS A 238 9.45 42.63 -15.81
C LYS A 238 8.69 43.93 -16.00
N ALA A 239 7.52 44.08 -15.37
CA ALA A 239 6.72 45.31 -15.44
C ALA A 239 7.46 46.51 -14.84
N VAL A 240 8.13 46.33 -13.69
CA VAL A 240 8.98 47.37 -13.07
C VAL A 240 10.16 47.76 -13.97
N HIS A 241 10.71 46.83 -14.75
CA HIS A 241 11.80 47.12 -15.68
C HIS A 241 11.34 47.94 -16.90
N ILE A 242 10.13 47.68 -17.41
CA ILE A 242 9.53 48.43 -18.55
C ILE A 242 9.19 49.86 -18.15
N ILE A 243 8.77 50.12 -16.90
CA ILE A 243 8.44 51.47 -16.43
C ILE A 243 9.69 52.36 -16.23
N ARG A 244 10.89 51.76 -16.16
CA ARG A 244 12.15 52.48 -15.95
C ARG A 244 12.90 52.86 -17.24
N GLU A 245 12.43 52.42 -18.39
CA GLU A 245 12.94 52.77 -19.72
C GLU A 245 12.10 53.89 -20.36
#